data_AF-A0A4Y6IDT9-F1
#
_entry.id   AF-A0A4Y6IDT9-F1
#
_cell.length_a   1.000
_cell.length_b   1.000
_cell.length_c   1.000
_cell.angle_alpha   90.00
_cell.angle_beta   90.00
_cell.angle_gamma   90.00
#
_symmetry.space_group_name_H-M   'P 1'
#
loop_
_entity.id
_entity.type
_entity.pdbx_description
1 polymer ?
#
loop_
_entity_poly.entity_id
_entity_poly.type
_entity_poly.pdbx_seq_one_letter_code
_entity_poly.pdbx_strand_id
1 'polypeptide(L)'
;MPTSHDMQQLLAIMAKLRNPSTGCAWDLAQTYQSLLPFTLDEAYEVADTIERMELTQLPDELGDLLYQVVFYCQLGKEQGLFDFDTVTERICRKLIRRHPHVFADAIGATSAAAAKHDWEQIKIAERQQQQLLSQLDDIPKALPQLKRALKIQQRVAQVGFDWPDLEPVVDKIHEEIAEVLAEVHAEKIEQAKVMDEVGDLLFAVVNLARHLKVDPEQALQGANAKFEQRFRLVEQQVQQSERKIEHHSLEELENYWQQAKRYLASQSSQ
;
A
#
# COMPACT_ATOMS: atom_id res chain seq x y z
N MET A 1 37.02 5.62 -16.46
CA MET A 1 36.18 5.05 -15.40
C MET A 1 35.40 3.91 -16.04
N PRO A 2 35.61 2.63 -15.69
CA PRO A 2 34.85 1.58 -16.34
C PRO A 2 33.39 1.67 -15.89
N THR A 3 32.52 1.89 -16.88
CA THR A 3 31.06 1.89 -16.83
C THR A 3 30.57 0.44 -16.72
N SER A 4 30.50 -0.08 -15.50
CA SER A 4 29.91 -1.38 -15.22
C SER A 4 28.47 -1.19 -14.76
N HIS A 5 27.51 -1.50 -15.61
CA HIS A 5 26.08 -1.56 -15.26
C HIS A 5 25.77 -2.80 -14.39
N ASP A 6 26.64 -3.10 -13.44
CA ASP A 6 26.65 -4.36 -12.70
C ASP A 6 26.22 -4.12 -11.25
N MET A 7 25.39 -5.02 -10.75
CA MET A 7 24.97 -5.03 -9.36
C MET A 7 26.16 -5.07 -8.41
N GLN A 8 27.28 -5.69 -8.82
CA GLN A 8 28.52 -5.68 -8.05
C GLN A 8 29.03 -4.27 -7.75
N GLN A 9 28.83 -3.31 -8.66
CA GLN A 9 29.25 -1.93 -8.42
C GLN A 9 28.42 -1.29 -7.30
N LEU A 10 27.10 -1.47 -7.29
CA LEU A 10 26.23 -0.94 -6.24
C LEU A 10 26.58 -1.57 -4.88
N LEU A 11 26.79 -2.89 -4.83
CA LEU A 11 27.21 -3.59 -3.63
C LEU A 11 28.59 -3.08 -3.13
N ALA A 12 29.53 -2.82 -4.03
CA ALA A 12 30.84 -2.28 -3.68
C ALA A 12 30.76 -0.83 -3.17
N ILE A 13 29.88 -0.01 -3.75
CA ILE A 13 29.60 1.35 -3.25
C ILE A 13 29.06 1.27 -1.83
N MET A 14 28.04 0.44 -1.58
CA MET A 14 27.46 0.27 -0.25
C MET A 14 28.50 -0.20 0.79
N ALA A 15 29.32 -1.20 0.44
CA ALA A 15 30.40 -1.67 1.31
C ALA A 15 31.42 -0.57 1.63
N LYS A 16 31.68 0.35 0.69
CA LYS A 16 32.56 1.50 0.92
C LYS A 16 31.90 2.56 1.80
N LEU A 17 30.62 2.87 1.57
CA LEU A 17 29.84 3.81 2.38
C LEU A 17 29.78 3.35 3.84
N ARG A 18 29.67 2.05 4.08
CA ARG A 18 29.63 1.46 5.42
C ARG A 18 30.97 0.89 5.91
N ASN A 19 32.08 1.29 5.29
CA ASN A 19 33.39 0.89 5.79
C ASN A 19 33.65 1.49 7.19
N PRO A 20 34.00 0.71 8.23
CA PRO A 20 34.17 1.24 9.59
C PRO A 20 35.28 2.30 9.75
N SER A 21 36.25 2.35 8.83
CA SER A 21 37.39 3.26 8.91
C SER A 21 37.28 4.46 7.97
N THR A 22 36.66 4.29 6.80
CA THR A 22 36.63 5.32 5.73
C THR A 22 35.23 5.64 5.25
N GLY A 23 34.21 5.00 5.82
CA GLY A 23 32.82 5.15 5.43
C GLY A 23 32.21 6.48 5.85
N CYS A 24 30.99 6.70 5.38
CA CYS A 24 30.18 7.83 5.73
C CYS A 24 29.59 7.63 7.14
N ALA A 25 29.74 8.65 8.00
CA ALA A 25 29.25 8.57 9.38
C ALA A 25 27.72 8.40 9.46
N TRP A 26 26.98 8.99 8.52
CA TRP A 26 25.53 8.83 8.46
C TRP A 26 25.13 7.41 8.08
N ASP A 27 25.76 6.85 7.05
CA ASP A 27 25.49 5.48 6.60
C ASP A 27 25.83 4.50 7.73
N LEU A 28 27.01 4.61 8.33
CA LEU A 28 27.45 3.76 9.46
C LEU A 28 26.48 3.77 10.65
N ALA A 29 25.85 4.91 10.95
CA ALA A 29 24.90 5.05 12.05
C ALA A 29 23.55 4.35 11.80
N GLN A 30 23.24 3.95 10.57
CA GLN A 30 21.96 3.33 10.25
C GLN A 30 21.84 1.91 10.79
N THR A 31 20.60 1.57 11.17
CA THR A 31 20.15 0.28 11.69
C THR A 31 18.93 -0.18 10.91
N TYR A 32 18.47 -1.44 11.09
CA TYR A 32 17.23 -1.90 10.45
C TYR A 32 16.03 -1.00 10.78
N GLN A 33 15.95 -0.51 12.03
CA GLN A 33 14.85 0.31 12.51
C GLN A 33 14.90 1.73 11.93
N SER A 34 16.10 2.32 11.82
CA SER A 34 16.24 3.67 11.28
C SER A 34 16.03 3.74 9.77
N LEU A 35 16.26 2.63 9.04
CA LEU A 35 16.03 2.54 7.59
C LEU A 35 14.57 2.34 7.20
N LEU A 36 13.73 1.84 8.12
CA LEU A 36 12.36 1.45 7.81
C LEU A 36 11.51 2.60 7.25
N PRO A 37 11.53 3.83 7.82
CA PRO A 37 10.79 4.96 7.26
C PRO A 37 11.19 5.25 5.81
N PHE A 38 12.51 5.34 5.54
CA PHE A 38 13.02 5.59 4.19
C PHE A 38 12.57 4.51 3.20
N THR A 39 12.59 3.23 3.60
CA THR A 39 12.11 2.15 2.72
C THR A 39 10.62 2.28 2.37
N LEU A 40 9.81 2.79 3.28
CA LEU A 40 8.39 3.04 3.02
C LEU A 40 8.23 4.26 2.11
N ASP A 41 8.98 5.33 2.37
CA ASP A 41 8.97 6.55 1.56
C ASP A 41 9.33 6.23 0.10
N GLU A 42 10.44 5.53 -0.17
CA GLU A 42 10.82 5.16 -1.56
C GLU A 42 9.74 4.29 -2.24
N ALA A 43 9.07 3.42 -1.49
CA ALA A 43 7.99 2.62 -2.05
C ALA A 43 6.76 3.47 -2.42
N TYR A 44 6.51 4.57 -1.70
CA TYR A 44 5.47 5.53 -2.04
C TYR A 44 5.87 6.45 -3.19
N GLU A 45 7.13 6.87 -3.29
CA GLU A 45 7.62 7.67 -4.42
C GLU A 45 7.55 6.89 -5.75
N VAL A 46 7.91 5.60 -5.73
CA VAL A 46 7.66 4.70 -6.88
C VAL A 46 6.18 4.66 -7.24
N ALA A 47 5.28 4.59 -6.26
CA ALA A 47 3.84 4.56 -6.50
C ALA A 47 3.34 5.89 -7.09
N ASP A 48 3.72 7.03 -6.51
CA ASP A 48 3.37 8.38 -7.00
C ASP A 48 3.82 8.59 -8.44
N THR A 49 5.05 8.17 -8.74
CA THR A 49 5.64 8.31 -10.08
C THR A 49 4.86 7.52 -11.13
N ILE A 50 4.42 6.30 -10.79
CA ILE A 50 3.56 5.47 -11.65
C ILE A 50 2.19 6.14 -11.81
N GLU A 51 1.57 6.61 -10.72
CA GLU A 51 0.25 7.25 -10.74
C GLU A 51 0.24 8.53 -11.60
N ARG A 52 1.33 9.29 -11.57
CA ARG A 52 1.52 10.50 -12.37
C ARG A 52 2.00 10.23 -13.79
N MET A 53 2.26 8.97 -14.14
CA MET A 53 2.81 8.54 -15.43
C MET A 53 4.15 9.19 -15.79
N GLU A 54 4.94 9.58 -14.78
CA GLU A 54 6.25 10.23 -14.93
C GLU A 54 7.35 9.18 -15.16
N LEU A 55 7.19 8.36 -16.21
CA LEU A 55 8.00 7.17 -16.46
C LEU A 55 9.50 7.46 -16.69
N THR A 56 9.87 8.72 -16.94
CA THR A 56 11.26 9.15 -17.02
C THR A 56 11.96 9.22 -15.67
N GLN A 57 11.22 9.45 -14.58
CA GLN A 57 11.74 9.51 -13.21
C GLN A 57 11.73 8.12 -12.54
N LEU A 58 10.87 7.21 -13.01
CA LEU A 58 10.72 5.87 -12.45
C LEU A 58 12.04 5.09 -12.25
N PRO A 59 13.05 5.15 -13.15
CA PRO A 59 14.32 4.48 -12.92
C PRO A 59 15.08 4.96 -11.68
N ASP A 60 14.97 6.25 -11.33
CA ASP A 60 15.64 6.83 -10.16
C ASP A 60 14.96 6.32 -8.88
N GLU A 61 13.62 6.39 -8.80
CA GLU A 61 12.86 5.88 -7.66
C GLU A 61 13.01 4.35 -7.45
N LEU A 62 13.03 3.59 -8.54
CA LEU A 62 13.33 2.14 -8.47
C LEU A 62 14.77 1.89 -8.01
N GLY A 63 15.70 2.78 -8.37
CA GLY A 63 17.09 2.77 -7.93
C GLY A 63 17.21 3.00 -6.42
N ASP A 64 16.48 3.97 -5.88
CA ASP A 64 16.47 4.29 -4.46
C ASP A 64 15.82 3.18 -3.64
N LEU A 65 14.71 2.60 -4.11
CA LEU A 65 14.13 1.43 -3.49
C LEU A 65 15.07 0.22 -3.51
N LEU A 66 15.81 0.01 -4.62
CA LEU A 66 16.83 -1.04 -4.71
C LEU A 66 18.03 -0.77 -3.77
N TYR A 67 18.42 0.49 -3.61
CA TYR A 67 19.45 0.92 -2.67
C TYR A 67 19.08 0.53 -1.23
N GLN A 68 17.82 0.71 -0.82
CA GLN A 68 17.35 0.27 0.50
C GLN A 68 17.54 -1.25 0.69
N VAL A 69 17.20 -2.07 -0.32
CA VAL A 69 17.41 -3.54 -0.28
C VAL A 69 18.89 -3.88 -0.12
N VAL A 70 19.77 -3.21 -0.88
CA VAL A 70 21.23 -3.40 -0.78
C VAL A 70 21.74 -2.99 0.60
N PHE A 71 21.20 -1.93 1.20
CA PHE A 71 21.56 -1.48 2.54
C PHE A 71 21.25 -2.55 3.59
N TYR A 72 20.06 -3.14 3.57
CA TYR A 72 19.71 -4.24 4.47
C TYR A 72 20.60 -5.47 4.29
N CYS A 73 20.97 -5.80 3.05
CA CYS A 73 21.89 -6.90 2.77
C CYS A 73 23.29 -6.63 3.33
N GLN A 74 23.76 -5.37 3.27
CA GLN A 74 25.04 -4.98 3.86
C GLN A 74 25.02 -5.08 5.39
N LEU A 75 23.94 -4.62 6.05
CA LEU A 75 23.75 -4.81 7.50
C LEU A 75 23.71 -6.29 7.89
N GLY A 76 23.00 -7.12 7.14
CA GLY A 76 22.95 -8.57 7.34
C GLY A 76 24.33 -9.20 7.23
N LYS A 77 25.14 -8.75 6.26
CA LYS A 77 26.49 -9.25 6.01
C LYS A 77 27.45 -8.87 7.12
N GLU A 78 27.39 -7.62 7.60
CA GLU A 78 28.17 -7.13 8.74
C GLU A 78 27.91 -7.93 10.02
N GLN A 79 26.68 -8.44 10.18
CA GLN A 79 26.26 -9.26 11.32
C GLN A 79 26.44 -10.77 11.10
N GLY A 80 26.92 -11.19 9.92
CA GLY A 80 27.08 -12.60 9.57
C GLY A 80 25.76 -13.39 9.47
N LEU A 81 24.64 -12.70 9.22
CA LEU A 81 23.30 -13.31 9.18
C LEU A 81 22.89 -13.77 7.78
N PHE A 82 23.07 -12.89 6.79
CA PHE A 82 22.76 -13.13 5.37
C PHE A 82 23.40 -12.03 4.52
N ASP A 83 23.43 -12.21 3.21
CA ASP A 83 23.90 -11.22 2.25
C ASP A 83 22.98 -11.13 1.02
N PHE A 84 23.39 -10.35 0.03
CA PHE A 84 22.61 -10.15 -1.20
C PHE A 84 22.41 -11.47 -1.99
N ASP A 85 23.43 -12.32 -2.04
CA ASP A 85 23.36 -13.63 -2.71
C ASP A 85 22.33 -14.54 -2.02
N THR A 86 22.29 -14.52 -0.69
CA THR A 86 21.27 -15.24 0.08
C THR A 86 19.86 -14.76 -0.24
N VAL A 87 19.65 -13.44 -0.34
CA VAL A 87 18.33 -12.85 -0.66
C VAL A 87 17.89 -13.22 -2.08
N THR A 88 18.78 -13.06 -3.07
CA THR A 88 18.52 -13.36 -4.49
C THR A 88 18.25 -14.85 -4.70
N GLU A 89 19.03 -15.74 -4.09
CA GLU A 89 18.81 -17.18 -4.16
C GLU A 89 17.42 -17.55 -3.62
N ARG A 90 17.05 -17.00 -2.46
CA ARG A 90 15.75 -17.27 -1.82
C ARG A 90 14.58 -16.80 -2.66
N ILE A 91 14.64 -15.60 -3.24
CA ILE A 91 13.55 -15.10 -4.10
C ILE A 91 13.48 -15.89 -5.41
N CYS A 92 14.61 -16.22 -6.05
CA CYS A 92 14.63 -17.04 -7.27
C CYS A 92 13.99 -18.41 -7.04
N ARG A 93 14.42 -19.12 -5.98
CA ARG A 93 13.84 -20.42 -5.61
C ARG A 93 12.34 -20.33 -5.34
N LYS A 94 11.90 -19.27 -4.65
CA LYS A 94 10.49 -19.01 -4.33
C LYS A 94 9.67 -18.70 -5.59
N LEU A 95 10.20 -17.91 -6.52
CA LEU A 95 9.52 -17.58 -7.77
C LEU A 95 9.39 -18.80 -8.69
N ILE A 96 10.45 -19.60 -8.84
CA ILE A 96 10.42 -20.85 -9.61
C ILE A 96 9.35 -21.79 -9.04
N ARG A 97 9.34 -22.00 -7.71
CA ARG A 97 8.35 -22.85 -7.03
C ARG A 97 6.91 -22.36 -7.21
N ARG A 98 6.68 -21.04 -7.21
CA ARG A 98 5.34 -20.44 -7.31
C ARG A 98 4.83 -20.24 -8.74
N HIS A 99 5.67 -20.48 -9.74
CA HIS A 99 5.29 -20.40 -11.15
C HIS A 99 5.63 -21.71 -11.89
N PRO A 100 5.09 -22.86 -11.45
CA PRO A 100 5.37 -24.13 -12.12
C PRO A 100 4.90 -24.13 -13.58
N HIS A 101 3.89 -23.33 -13.92
CA HIS A 101 3.43 -23.14 -15.30
C HIS A 101 4.46 -22.47 -16.22
N VAL A 102 5.44 -21.74 -15.68
CA VAL A 102 6.53 -21.12 -16.45
C VAL A 102 7.79 -21.98 -16.43
N PHE A 103 8.10 -22.61 -15.28
CA PHE A 103 9.41 -23.23 -15.03
C PHE A 103 9.39 -24.76 -14.93
N ALA A 104 8.22 -25.40 -14.92
CA ALA A 104 8.10 -26.85 -15.07
C ALA A 104 7.47 -27.16 -16.43
N ASP A 105 7.73 -28.35 -16.98
CA ASP A 105 7.02 -28.90 -18.15
C ASP A 105 5.54 -29.24 -17.84
N ALA A 106 4.94 -28.54 -16.88
CA ALA A 106 3.54 -28.64 -16.54
C ALA A 106 2.73 -27.87 -17.58
N ILE A 107 1.69 -28.52 -18.12
CA ILE A 107 0.65 -27.83 -18.89
C ILE A 107 -0.08 -26.91 -17.89
N GLY A 108 0.33 -25.64 -17.80
CA GLY A 108 -0.09 -24.76 -16.70
C GLY A 108 -0.45 -23.34 -17.14
N ALA A 109 -1.55 -22.84 -16.55
CA ALA A 109 -2.21 -21.54 -16.68
C ALA A 109 -2.55 -21.06 -18.11
N THR A 110 -3.73 -21.45 -18.61
CA THR A 110 -4.33 -20.93 -19.86
C THR A 110 -4.89 -19.51 -19.75
N SER A 111 -4.87 -18.90 -18.55
CA SER A 111 -5.36 -17.55 -18.30
C SER A 111 -4.72 -16.92 -17.05
N ALA A 112 -4.75 -15.58 -16.96
CA ALA A 112 -4.28 -14.83 -15.79
C ALA A 112 -5.04 -15.20 -14.49
N ALA A 113 -6.34 -15.50 -14.60
CA ALA A 113 -7.17 -15.91 -13.46
C ALA A 113 -6.71 -17.27 -12.91
N ALA A 114 -6.40 -18.23 -13.78
CA ALA A 114 -5.87 -19.53 -13.38
C ALA A 114 -4.48 -19.39 -12.72
N ALA A 115 -3.59 -18.59 -13.31
CA ALA A 115 -2.27 -18.32 -12.73
C ALA A 115 -2.35 -17.71 -11.33
N LYS A 116 -3.27 -16.75 -11.12
CA LYS A 116 -3.49 -16.13 -9.81
C LYS A 116 -4.02 -17.14 -8.78
N HIS A 117 -4.97 -17.98 -9.17
CA HIS A 117 -5.52 -19.02 -8.30
C HIS A 117 -4.43 -20.01 -7.85
N ASP A 118 -3.65 -20.54 -8.80
CA ASP A 118 -2.56 -21.48 -8.49
C ASP A 118 -1.52 -20.85 -7.56
N TRP A 119 -1.15 -19.59 -7.81
CA TRP A 119 -0.23 -18.85 -6.96
C TRP A 119 -0.74 -18.67 -5.52
N GLU A 120 -2.04 -18.41 -5.35
CA GLU A 120 -2.68 -18.32 -4.04
C GLU A 120 -2.70 -19.68 -3.33
N GLN A 121 -2.99 -20.78 -4.03
CA GLN A 121 -2.97 -22.14 -3.46
C GLN A 121 -1.57 -22.55 -2.98
N ILE A 122 -0.53 -22.29 -3.78
CA ILE A 122 0.86 -22.58 -3.39
C ILE A 122 1.23 -21.78 -2.13
N LYS A 123 0.79 -20.52 -2.01
CA LYS A 123 1.00 -19.71 -0.79
C LYS A 123 0.26 -20.23 0.43
N ILE A 124 -0.88 -20.90 0.28
CA ILE A 124 -1.60 -21.55 1.38
C ILE A 124 -0.79 -22.78 1.85
N ALA A 125 -0.38 -23.64 0.93
CA ALA A 125 0.40 -24.84 1.24
C ALA A 125 1.74 -24.52 1.94
N GLU A 126 2.46 -23.48 1.49
CA GLU A 126 3.70 -23.03 2.13
C GLU A 126 3.49 -22.57 3.59
N ARG A 127 2.36 -21.91 3.89
CA ARG A 127 2.04 -21.46 5.26
C ARG A 127 1.71 -22.63 6.18
N GLN A 128 0.99 -23.63 5.69
CA GLN A 128 0.69 -24.85 6.45
C GLN A 128 1.98 -25.60 6.84
N GLN A 129 2.99 -25.61 5.97
CA GLN A 129 4.30 -26.21 6.27
C GLN A 129 5.10 -25.44 7.33
N GLN A 130 4.87 -24.13 7.49
CA GLN A 130 5.57 -23.30 8.47
C GLN A 130 5.02 -23.42 9.91
N GLN A 131 4.04 -24.31 10.16
CA GLN A 131 3.41 -24.51 11.47
C GLN A 131 2.86 -23.22 12.10
N LEU A 132 2.43 -22.26 11.28
CA LEU A 132 1.74 -21.06 11.77
C LEU A 132 0.42 -21.50 12.45
N LEU A 133 0.25 -21.11 13.71
CA LEU A 133 -0.85 -21.58 14.57
C LEU A 133 -2.15 -20.81 14.31
N SER A 134 -2.06 -19.57 13.83
CA SER A 134 -3.20 -18.70 13.54
C SER A 134 -3.34 -18.39 12.05
N GLN A 135 -4.58 -18.31 11.57
CA GLN A 135 -4.87 -17.90 10.19
C GLN A 135 -4.44 -16.46 9.88
N LEU A 136 -4.28 -15.65 10.93
CA LEU A 136 -3.86 -14.25 10.85
C LEU A 136 -2.34 -14.07 11.01
N ASP A 137 -1.58 -15.16 11.22
CA ASP A 137 -0.13 -15.09 11.24
C ASP A 137 0.40 -14.62 9.86
N ASP A 138 1.52 -13.89 9.89
CA ASP A 138 2.21 -13.34 8.71
C ASP A 138 1.40 -12.25 7.95
N ILE A 139 0.57 -11.48 8.66
CA ILE A 139 0.04 -10.20 8.21
C ILE A 139 0.94 -9.09 8.77
N PRO A 140 1.78 -8.43 7.94
CA PRO A 140 2.71 -7.42 8.43
C PRO A 140 1.96 -6.30 9.16
N LYS A 141 2.45 -5.95 10.35
CA LYS A 141 1.87 -4.88 11.19
C LYS A 141 2.07 -3.49 10.59
N ALA A 142 3.12 -3.33 9.79
CA ALA A 142 3.47 -2.07 9.12
C ALA A 142 2.67 -1.79 7.84
N LEU A 143 1.72 -2.65 7.44
CA LEU A 143 0.84 -2.35 6.31
C LEU A 143 -0.06 -1.15 6.64
N PRO A 144 -0.38 -0.30 5.65
CA PRO A 144 -1.51 0.63 5.74
C PRO A 144 -2.77 -0.08 6.23
N GLN A 145 -3.56 0.59 7.06
CA GLN A 145 -4.61 -0.10 7.83
C GLN A 145 -5.75 -0.63 6.93
N LEU A 146 -6.10 0.05 5.83
CA LEU A 146 -7.08 -0.47 4.87
C LEU A 146 -6.58 -1.74 4.18
N LYS A 147 -5.32 -1.74 3.74
CA LYS A 147 -4.66 -2.92 3.15
C LYS A 147 -4.52 -4.07 4.15
N ARG A 148 -4.24 -3.74 5.43
CA ARG A 148 -4.17 -4.73 6.51
C ARG A 148 -5.55 -5.34 6.78
N ALA A 149 -6.60 -4.53 6.89
CA ALA A 149 -7.98 -4.97 7.06
C ALA A 149 -8.43 -5.87 5.89
N LEU A 150 -8.16 -5.47 4.65
CA LEU A 150 -8.43 -6.28 3.46
C LEU A 150 -7.74 -7.65 3.56
N LYS A 151 -6.47 -7.69 3.96
CA LYS A 151 -5.71 -8.93 4.10
C LYS A 151 -6.25 -9.81 5.22
N ILE A 152 -6.68 -9.23 6.35
CA ILE A 152 -7.35 -9.95 7.45
C ILE A 152 -8.63 -10.60 6.93
N GLN A 153 -9.49 -9.84 6.25
CA GLN A 153 -10.77 -10.32 5.73
C GLN A 153 -10.59 -11.43 4.69
N GLN A 154 -9.62 -11.29 3.78
CA GLN A 154 -9.28 -12.35 2.82
C GLN A 154 -8.81 -13.64 3.52
N ARG A 155 -8.11 -13.55 4.65
CA ARG A 155 -7.65 -14.72 5.41
C ARG A 155 -8.80 -15.45 6.08
N VAL A 156 -9.72 -14.73 6.70
CA VAL A 156 -10.88 -15.35 7.37
C VAL A 156 -11.89 -15.89 6.35
N ALA A 157 -12.04 -15.23 5.20
CA ALA A 157 -12.87 -15.74 4.11
C ALA A 157 -12.36 -17.08 3.55
N GLN A 158 -11.03 -17.30 3.50
CA GLN A 158 -10.43 -18.57 3.05
C GLN A 158 -10.85 -19.77 3.92
N VAL A 159 -11.25 -19.55 5.16
CA VAL A 159 -11.75 -20.62 6.06
C VAL A 159 -13.27 -20.67 6.15
N GLY A 160 -13.97 -19.94 5.28
CA GLY A 160 -15.43 -19.90 5.23
C GLY A 160 -16.07 -18.89 6.19
N PHE A 161 -15.29 -18.01 6.82
CA PHE A 161 -15.83 -16.90 7.60
C PHE A 161 -16.04 -15.69 6.68
N ASP A 162 -17.09 -15.76 5.86
CA ASP A 162 -17.49 -14.72 4.93
C ASP A 162 -18.99 -14.80 4.64
N TRP A 163 -19.60 -13.67 4.27
CA TRP A 163 -20.95 -13.64 3.73
C TRP A 163 -20.93 -14.07 2.26
N PRO A 164 -21.94 -14.82 1.77
CA PRO A 164 -22.02 -15.21 0.37
C PRO A 164 -22.57 -14.09 -0.53
N ASP A 165 -23.40 -13.21 0.05
CA ASP A 165 -24.14 -12.17 -0.66
C ASP A 165 -23.69 -10.78 -0.22
N LEU A 166 -23.99 -9.77 -1.04
CA LEU A 166 -23.56 -8.38 -0.80
C LEU A 166 -24.45 -7.67 0.23
N GLU A 167 -25.73 -8.02 0.28
CA GLU A 167 -26.74 -7.38 1.11
C GLU A 167 -26.39 -7.42 2.61
N PRO A 168 -25.97 -8.56 3.21
CA PRO A 168 -25.54 -8.59 4.60
C PRO A 168 -24.33 -7.68 4.90
N VAL A 169 -23.48 -7.43 3.90
CA VAL A 169 -22.32 -6.55 4.05
C VAL A 169 -22.76 -5.09 4.11
N VAL A 170 -23.75 -4.72 3.29
CA VAL A 170 -24.35 -3.37 3.31
C VAL A 170 -25.15 -3.15 4.60
N ASP A 171 -25.91 -4.15 5.04
CA ASP A 171 -26.65 -4.11 6.30
C ASP A 171 -25.70 -3.89 7.48
N LYS A 172 -24.55 -4.58 7.50
CA LYS A 172 -23.53 -4.36 8.53
C LYS A 172 -23.00 -2.93 8.51
N ILE A 173 -22.76 -2.31 7.35
CA ILE A 173 -22.36 -0.89 7.30
C ILE A 173 -23.44 0.02 7.91
N HIS A 174 -24.72 -0.26 7.67
CA HIS A 174 -25.80 0.51 8.29
C HIS A 174 -25.87 0.32 9.80
N GLU A 175 -25.61 -0.90 10.29
CA GLU A 175 -25.47 -1.21 11.72
C GLU A 175 -24.33 -0.39 12.35
N GLU A 176 -23.13 -0.44 11.78
CA GLU A 176 -21.96 0.31 12.29
C GLU A 176 -22.20 1.83 12.30
N ILE A 177 -22.88 2.37 11.28
CA ILE A 177 -23.29 3.80 11.26
C ILE A 177 -24.22 4.10 12.45
N ALA A 178 -25.16 3.20 12.75
CA ALA A 178 -26.09 3.37 13.86
C ALA A 178 -25.37 3.27 15.23
N GLU A 179 -24.37 2.39 15.36
CA GLU A 179 -23.55 2.23 16.58
C GLU A 179 -22.70 3.48 16.83
N VAL A 180 -22.02 4.01 15.80
CA VAL A 180 -21.33 5.31 15.88
C VAL A 180 -22.28 6.43 16.33
N LEU A 181 -23.47 6.50 15.73
CA LEU A 181 -24.47 7.52 16.08
C LEU A 181 -25.03 7.37 17.49
N ALA A 182 -25.13 6.14 18.00
CA ALA A 182 -25.57 5.88 19.37
C ALA A 182 -24.56 6.42 20.39
N GLU A 183 -23.26 6.19 20.17
CA GLU A 183 -22.20 6.64 21.07
C GLU A 183 -22.02 8.17 21.09
N VAL A 184 -22.22 8.86 19.95
CA VAL A 184 -22.17 10.35 19.92
C VAL A 184 -23.42 11.03 20.46
N HIS A 185 -24.56 10.34 20.51
CA HIS A 185 -25.81 10.86 21.08
C HIS A 185 -26.05 10.42 22.54
N ALA A 186 -25.14 9.65 23.12
CA ALA A 186 -25.22 9.25 24.53
C ALA A 186 -25.19 10.48 25.46
N GLU A 187 -25.85 10.39 26.61
CA GLU A 187 -25.85 11.47 27.62
C GLU A 187 -24.42 11.85 28.06
N LYS A 188 -23.51 10.88 28.04
CA LYS A 188 -22.09 11.07 28.26
C LYS A 188 -21.31 10.39 27.14
N ILE A 189 -20.64 11.20 26.33
CA ILE A 189 -19.82 10.72 25.23
C ILE A 189 -18.50 10.14 25.77
N GLU A 190 -18.26 8.86 25.52
CA GLU A 190 -17.01 8.18 25.81
C GLU A 190 -16.17 8.08 24.52
N GLN A 191 -15.16 8.94 24.38
CA GLN A 191 -14.35 9.02 23.15
C GLN A 191 -13.69 7.70 22.73
N ALA A 192 -13.35 6.83 23.70
CA ALA A 192 -12.82 5.51 23.39
C ALA A 192 -13.84 4.64 22.64
N LYS A 193 -15.12 4.65 23.04
CA LYS A 193 -16.17 3.89 22.36
C LYS A 193 -16.44 4.45 20.97
N VAL A 194 -16.54 5.77 20.84
CA VAL A 194 -16.68 6.41 19.51
C VAL A 194 -15.53 6.01 18.58
N MET A 195 -14.30 5.96 19.09
CA MET A 195 -13.14 5.51 18.32
C MET A 195 -13.25 4.04 17.90
N ASP A 196 -13.72 3.17 18.79
CA ASP A 196 -13.92 1.74 18.52
C ASP A 196 -14.97 1.55 17.40
N GLU A 197 -16.17 2.17 17.52
CA GLU A 197 -17.24 2.06 16.52
C GLU A 197 -16.84 2.66 15.15
N VAL A 198 -16.07 3.76 15.15
CA VAL A 198 -15.53 4.30 13.89
C VAL A 198 -14.54 3.31 13.26
N GLY A 199 -13.77 2.59 14.07
CA GLY A 199 -12.89 1.53 13.61
C GLY A 199 -13.65 0.39 12.93
N ASP A 200 -14.76 -0.06 13.54
CA ASP A 200 -15.59 -1.15 13.01
C ASP A 200 -16.35 -0.72 11.75
N LEU A 201 -16.84 0.53 11.68
CA LEU A 201 -17.38 1.12 10.45
C LEU A 201 -16.36 1.10 9.30
N LEU A 202 -15.12 1.54 9.55
CA LEU A 202 -14.06 1.51 8.53
C LEU A 202 -13.73 0.07 8.10
N PHE A 203 -13.74 -0.87 9.05
CA PHE A 203 -13.54 -2.29 8.75
C PHE A 203 -14.68 -2.86 7.88
N ALA A 204 -15.93 -2.51 8.16
CA ALA A 204 -17.10 -2.90 7.37
C ALA A 204 -17.05 -2.32 5.95
N VAL A 205 -16.63 -1.05 5.79
CA VAL A 205 -16.44 -0.42 4.47
C VAL A 205 -15.36 -1.14 3.66
N VAL A 206 -14.25 -1.57 4.30
CA VAL A 206 -13.22 -2.39 3.63
C VAL A 206 -13.80 -3.74 3.18
N ASN A 207 -14.72 -4.31 3.95
CA ASN A 207 -15.39 -5.56 3.60
C ASN A 207 -16.27 -5.41 2.36
N LEU A 208 -17.00 -4.30 2.25
CA LEU A 208 -17.75 -3.97 1.04
C LEU A 208 -16.83 -3.82 -0.17
N ALA A 209 -15.73 -3.06 -0.05
CA ALA A 209 -14.76 -2.90 -1.13
C ALA A 209 -14.21 -4.25 -1.60
N ARG A 210 -13.87 -5.15 -0.67
CA ARG A 210 -13.41 -6.51 -0.96
C ARG A 210 -14.45 -7.32 -1.74
N HIS A 211 -15.71 -7.30 -1.32
CA HIS A 211 -16.83 -7.98 -1.99
C HIS A 211 -17.04 -7.45 -3.42
N LEU A 212 -16.86 -6.13 -3.61
CA LEU A 212 -16.88 -5.47 -4.91
C LEU A 212 -15.59 -5.67 -5.73
N LYS A 213 -14.61 -6.41 -5.21
CA LYS A 213 -13.29 -6.66 -5.83
C LYS A 213 -12.50 -5.38 -6.08
N VAL A 214 -12.67 -4.38 -5.22
CA VAL A 214 -11.97 -3.10 -5.24
C VAL A 214 -10.88 -3.11 -4.17
N ASP A 215 -9.69 -2.63 -4.50
CA ASP A 215 -8.65 -2.36 -3.49
C ASP A 215 -9.03 -1.05 -2.75
N PRO A 216 -9.32 -1.10 -1.44
CA PRO A 216 -9.80 0.05 -0.68
C PRO A 216 -8.72 1.14 -0.52
N GLU A 217 -7.43 0.76 -0.51
CA GLU A 217 -6.34 1.73 -0.42
C GLU A 217 -6.27 2.55 -1.71
N GLN A 218 -6.28 1.87 -2.86
CA GLN A 218 -6.28 2.53 -4.17
C GLN A 218 -7.56 3.35 -4.40
N ALA A 219 -8.71 2.86 -3.95
CA ALA A 219 -9.96 3.59 -4.05
C ALA A 219 -9.92 4.91 -3.26
N LEU A 220 -9.34 4.89 -2.05
CA LEU A 220 -9.18 6.09 -1.23
C LEU A 220 -8.13 7.04 -1.83
N GLN A 221 -7.00 6.53 -2.33
CA GLN A 221 -6.00 7.33 -3.05
C GLN A 221 -6.64 8.09 -4.22
N GLY A 222 -7.40 7.40 -5.07
CA GLY A 222 -8.12 8.04 -6.19
C GLY A 222 -9.18 9.04 -5.73
N ALA A 223 -9.83 8.80 -4.58
CA ALA A 223 -10.76 9.77 -3.99
C ALA A 223 -10.04 11.04 -3.50
N ASN A 224 -8.89 10.90 -2.85
CA ASN A 224 -8.05 12.00 -2.37
C ASN A 224 -7.54 12.84 -3.54
N ALA A 225 -6.93 12.22 -4.56
CA ALA A 225 -6.44 12.92 -5.76
C ALA A 225 -7.55 13.71 -6.46
N LYS A 226 -8.75 13.12 -6.59
CA LYS A 226 -9.93 13.79 -7.16
C LYS A 226 -10.41 14.95 -6.29
N PHE A 227 -10.35 14.83 -4.96
CA PHE A 227 -10.68 15.91 -4.04
C PHE A 227 -9.69 17.07 -4.20
N GLU A 228 -8.39 16.78 -4.19
CA GLU A 228 -7.33 17.78 -4.36
C GLU A 228 -7.44 18.54 -5.68
N GLN A 229 -7.64 17.83 -6.79
CA GLN A 229 -7.82 18.45 -8.10
C GLN A 229 -9.00 19.42 -8.12
N ARG A 230 -10.13 19.03 -7.51
CA ARG A 230 -11.31 19.90 -7.39
C ARG A 230 -11.05 21.09 -6.50
N PHE A 231 -10.40 20.88 -5.36
CA PHE A 231 -10.14 21.95 -4.41
C PHE A 231 -9.15 22.98 -4.99
N ARG A 232 -8.13 22.56 -5.74
CA ARG A 232 -7.25 23.48 -6.48
C ARG A 232 -8.01 24.38 -7.46
N LEU A 233 -9.07 23.87 -8.10
CA LEU A 233 -9.94 24.71 -8.95
C LEU A 233 -10.83 25.66 -8.15
N VAL A 234 -11.24 25.27 -6.94
CA VAL A 234 -11.92 26.18 -6.00
C VAL A 234 -10.98 27.30 -5.58
N GLU A 235 -9.74 27.00 -5.24
CA GLU A 235 -8.71 27.99 -4.87
C GLU A 235 -8.44 28.98 -6.02
N GLN A 236 -8.40 28.50 -7.27
CA GLN A 236 -8.27 29.37 -8.43
C GLN A 236 -9.46 30.34 -8.57
N GLN A 237 -10.69 29.88 -8.36
CA GLN A 237 -11.88 30.73 -8.39
C GLN A 237 -11.88 31.75 -7.24
N VAL A 238 -11.48 31.33 -6.04
CA VAL A 238 -11.30 32.23 -4.89
C VAL A 238 -10.27 33.30 -5.22
N GLN A 239 -9.12 32.93 -5.80
CA GLN A 239 -8.08 33.88 -6.19
C GLN A 239 -8.58 34.89 -7.24
N GLN A 240 -9.36 34.44 -8.23
CA GLN A 240 -9.99 35.30 -9.23
C GLN A 240 -11.02 36.27 -8.64
N SER A 241 -11.62 35.94 -7.50
CA SER A 241 -12.57 36.80 -6.81
C SER A 241 -11.91 37.94 -6.02
N GLU A 242 -10.58 37.96 -5.92
CA GLU A 242 -9.76 38.92 -5.14
C GLU A 242 -10.12 38.99 -3.64
N ARG A 243 -10.90 38.03 -3.13
CA ARG A 243 -11.25 37.88 -1.72
C ARG A 243 -10.51 36.69 -1.12
N LYS A 244 -10.22 36.76 0.19
CA LYS A 244 -9.71 35.61 0.93
C LYS A 244 -10.76 34.49 1.01
N ILE A 245 -10.31 33.24 1.11
CA ILE A 245 -11.20 32.08 1.22
C ILE A 245 -12.09 32.17 2.47
N GLU A 246 -11.56 32.71 3.58
CA GLU A 246 -12.30 32.88 4.84
C GLU A 246 -13.48 33.85 4.73
N HIS A 247 -13.52 34.69 3.70
CA HIS A 247 -14.60 35.65 3.44
C HIS A 247 -15.68 35.11 2.50
N HIS A 248 -15.57 33.84 2.09
CA HIS A 248 -16.61 33.15 1.34
C HIS A 248 -17.50 32.36 2.29
N SER A 249 -18.80 32.37 2.04
CA SER A 249 -19.74 31.46 2.67
C SER A 249 -19.53 30.03 2.17
N LEU A 250 -19.98 29.04 2.96
CA LEU A 250 -19.97 27.65 2.54
C LEU A 250 -20.76 27.44 1.23
N GLU A 251 -21.84 28.20 1.03
CA GLU A 251 -22.64 28.15 -0.19
C GLU A 251 -21.88 28.66 -1.42
N GLU A 252 -21.09 29.73 -1.28
CA GLU A 252 -20.20 30.21 -2.35
C GLU A 252 -19.12 29.17 -2.70
N LEU A 253 -18.48 28.58 -1.68
CA LEU A 253 -17.45 27.55 -1.88
C LEU A 253 -18.03 26.27 -2.50
N GLU A 254 -19.23 25.85 -2.09
CA GLU A 254 -19.93 24.72 -2.69
C GLU A 254 -20.30 25.00 -4.15
N ASN A 255 -20.69 26.24 -4.48
CA ASN A 255 -20.93 26.63 -5.87
C ASN A 255 -19.65 26.52 -6.72
N TYR A 256 -18.49 26.98 -6.22
CA TYR A 256 -17.21 26.80 -6.89
C TYR A 256 -16.83 25.32 -7.04
N TRP A 257 -17.12 24.51 -6.02
CA TRP A 257 -16.89 23.07 -6.02
C TRP A 257 -17.73 22.35 -7.08
N GLN A 258 -19.02 22.67 -7.20
CA GLN A 258 -19.88 22.10 -8.24
C GLN A 258 -19.45 22.52 -9.65
N GLN A 259 -18.93 23.75 -9.82
CA GLN A 259 -18.33 24.19 -11.07
C GLN A 259 -17.07 23.38 -11.41
N ALA A 260 -16.18 23.17 -10.45
CA ALA A 260 -14.99 22.34 -10.60
C ALA A 260 -15.34 20.89 -11.00
N LYS A 261 -16.37 20.30 -10.39
CA LYS A 261 -16.88 18.96 -10.77
C LYS A 261 -17.33 18.91 -12.22
N ARG A 262 -18.09 19.90 -12.70
CA ARG A 262 -18.58 19.97 -14.08
C ARG A 262 -17.43 20.15 -15.08
N TYR A 263 -16.48 21.02 -14.76
CA TYR A 263 -15.30 21.27 -15.59
C TYR A 263 -14.47 20.00 -15.79
N LEU A 264 -14.08 19.32 -14.72
CA LEU A 264 -13.28 18.08 -14.82
C LEU A 264 -14.04 16.96 -15.56
N ALA A 265 -15.35 16.80 -15.32
CA ALA A 265 -16.16 15.81 -16.03
C ALA A 265 -16.21 16.07 -17.55
N SER A 266 -16.19 17.33 -17.97
CA SER A 266 -16.17 17.70 -19.38
C SER A 266 -14.83 17.40 -20.06
N GLN A 267 -13.71 17.46 -19.33
CA GLN A 267 -12.38 17.14 -19.86
C GLN A 267 -12.13 15.64 -19.98
N SER A 268 -12.68 14.83 -19.06
CA SER A 268 -12.53 13.37 -19.13
C SER A 268 -13.37 12.72 -20.24
N SER A 269 -14.24 13.48 -20.91
CA SER A 269 -15.10 13.00 -22.00
C SER A 269 -14.56 13.36 -23.40
N GLN A 270 -13.40 14.02 -23.47
CA GLN A 270 -12.67 14.37 -24.69
C GLN A 270 -11.42 13.51 -24.82
#